data_AF-A0A9E1EJN6-F1
#
_entry.id   AF-A0A9E1EJN6-F1
#
_cell.length_a   1.000
_cell.length_b   1.000
_cell.length_c   1.000
_cell.angle_alpha   90.00
_cell.angle_beta   90.00
_cell.angle_gamma   90.00
#
_symmetry.space_group_name_H-M   'P 1'
#
loop_
_entity.id
_entity.type
_entity.pdbx_description
1 polymer ?
#
loop_
_entity_poly.entity_id
_entity_poly.type
_entity_poly.pdbx_seq_one_letter_code
_entity_poly.pdbx_strand_id
1 'polypeptide(L)'
;MYKLKIKKYIASILALVTVVACLSVGVAAFGDDTVAINEANFPDPVFRAIVSEKYDKNSDGVLQLSEREVSSLTVSAFHDSLYPNTTIESIKGIEYFTSATSLYAADIGLKELDLSKNTKLVLVRCGGNPIETLTLGSLPSLVDLNCRGGLLTTINLSSCPKLKKLNLDTNKLTSINLSSNTALTTLSLYQNELTSLDLSANTSLRSLSCSNNHIPELDLSANTSLSGVTEQDIGNQWINASAYLSG
;
A
#
# COMPACT_ATOMS: atom_id res chain seq x y z
N MET A 1 -52.50 -22.45 12.75
CA MET A 1 -52.29 -20.99 12.76
C MET A 1 -50.91 -20.61 12.18
N TYR A 2 -50.47 -21.21 11.05
CA TYR A 2 -49.18 -20.93 10.40
C TYR A 2 -49.18 -21.25 8.89
N LYS A 3 -50.28 -20.96 8.18
CA LYS A 3 -50.38 -21.10 6.71
C LYS A 3 -51.34 -20.06 6.14
N LEU A 4 -51.00 -18.77 6.21
CA LEU A 4 -51.62 -17.73 5.36
C LEU A 4 -50.90 -16.37 5.57
N LYS A 5 -49.71 -16.17 4.97
CA LYS A 5 -49.13 -14.81 4.75
C LYS A 5 -47.97 -14.77 3.73
N ILE A 6 -47.66 -15.86 3.03
CA ILE A 6 -46.64 -15.92 1.95
C ILE A 6 -47.30 -15.75 0.55
N LYS A 7 -48.28 -14.85 0.42
CA LYS A 7 -48.95 -14.57 -0.87
C LYS A 7 -49.00 -13.10 -1.26
N LYS A 8 -48.23 -12.22 -0.60
CA LYS A 8 -48.14 -10.79 -0.95
C LYS A 8 -46.81 -10.34 -1.56
N TYR A 9 -45.82 -11.23 -1.72
CA TYR A 9 -44.49 -10.85 -2.24
C TYR A 9 -44.11 -11.45 -3.61
N ILE A 10 -45.01 -12.18 -4.27
CA ILE A 10 -44.71 -12.84 -5.57
C ILE A 10 -45.43 -12.14 -6.75
N ALA A 11 -46.21 -11.08 -6.51
CA ALA A 11 -47.01 -10.42 -7.56
C ALA A 11 -46.40 -9.11 -8.12
N SER A 12 -45.15 -8.78 -7.84
CA SER A 12 -44.55 -7.50 -8.27
C SER A 12 -43.31 -7.63 -9.15
N ILE A 13 -42.96 -8.85 -9.58
CA ILE A 13 -41.94 -9.07 -10.60
C ILE A 13 -42.66 -9.40 -11.91
N LEU A 14 -42.40 -8.57 -12.92
CA LEU A 14 -42.70 -8.72 -14.35
C LEU A 14 -43.98 -8.06 -14.90
N ALA A 15 -43.88 -6.74 -15.19
CA ALA A 15 -44.44 -6.15 -16.41
C ALA A 15 -43.62 -4.90 -16.78
N LEU A 16 -42.90 -5.01 -17.90
CA LEU A 16 -42.04 -4.02 -18.55
C LEU A 16 -42.90 -3.02 -19.36
N VAL A 17 -42.32 -1.85 -19.67
CA VAL A 17 -42.56 -0.97 -20.86
C VAL A 17 -43.12 0.44 -20.56
N THR A 18 -42.15 1.38 -20.55
CA THR A 18 -42.15 2.79 -20.98
C THR A 18 -43.23 3.78 -20.49
N VAL A 19 -42.81 4.65 -19.57
CA VAL A 19 -42.94 6.11 -19.73
C VAL A 19 -41.62 6.73 -19.28
N VAL A 20 -40.85 7.27 -20.23
CA VAL A 20 -39.78 8.22 -19.93
C VAL A 20 -40.47 9.50 -19.48
N ALA A 21 -40.76 9.61 -18.19
CA ALA A 21 -41.06 10.88 -17.57
C ALA A 21 -39.71 11.47 -17.15
N CYS A 22 -39.25 12.47 -17.90
CA CYS A 22 -38.22 13.41 -17.46
C CYS A 22 -38.68 14.06 -16.15
N LEU A 23 -38.41 13.41 -15.03
CA LEU A 23 -38.16 14.11 -13.78
C LEU A 23 -36.67 14.36 -13.79
N SER A 24 -36.29 15.55 -14.24
CA SER A 24 -35.03 16.16 -13.86
C SER A 24 -35.03 16.28 -12.33
N VAL A 25 -34.68 15.18 -11.64
CA VAL A 25 -34.03 15.29 -10.35
C VAL A 25 -32.86 16.20 -10.66
N GLY A 26 -32.87 17.40 -10.07
CA GLY A 26 -31.80 18.36 -10.25
C GLY A 26 -30.51 17.59 -9.98
N VAL A 27 -29.78 17.30 -11.05
CA VAL A 27 -28.36 17.05 -10.96
C VAL A 27 -27.89 18.38 -10.40
N ALA A 28 -27.74 18.45 -9.08
CA ALA A 28 -26.87 19.43 -8.50
C ALA A 28 -25.62 19.28 -9.35
N ALA A 29 -25.30 20.32 -10.12
CA ALA A 29 -24.05 20.37 -10.84
C ALA A 29 -22.99 20.32 -9.75
N PHE A 30 -22.62 19.11 -9.36
CA PHE A 30 -21.53 18.88 -8.44
C PHE A 30 -20.35 19.53 -9.15
N GLY A 31 -19.73 20.51 -8.49
CA GLY A 31 -18.61 21.23 -9.09
C GLY A 31 -17.59 20.24 -9.64
N ASP A 32 -16.84 20.65 -10.66
CA ASP A 32 -15.87 19.83 -11.42
C ASP A 32 -14.85 19.02 -10.57
N ASP A 33 -14.84 19.20 -9.25
CA ASP A 33 -13.94 18.58 -8.28
C ASP A 33 -14.55 17.45 -7.42
N THR A 34 -15.76 16.97 -7.73
CA THR A 34 -16.38 15.83 -7.00
C THR A 34 -16.06 14.47 -7.60
N VAL A 35 -16.03 13.44 -6.76
CA VAL A 35 -15.76 12.05 -7.18
C VAL A 35 -16.89 11.14 -6.71
N ALA A 36 -17.65 10.56 -7.63
CA ALA A 36 -18.73 9.63 -7.26
C ALA A 36 -18.21 8.36 -6.58
N ILE A 37 -18.88 7.93 -5.50
CA ILE A 37 -18.55 6.72 -4.74
C ILE A 37 -19.29 5.54 -5.36
N ASN A 38 -18.74 5.01 -6.45
CA ASN A 38 -19.35 3.95 -7.24
C ASN A 38 -18.31 2.93 -7.70
N GLU A 39 -18.76 1.86 -8.36
CA GLU A 39 -17.89 0.79 -8.87
C GLU A 39 -16.85 1.26 -9.90
N ALA A 40 -17.12 2.35 -10.63
CA ALA A 40 -16.17 2.88 -11.61
C ALA A 40 -14.94 3.53 -10.95
N ASN A 41 -15.15 4.25 -9.85
CA ASN A 41 -14.08 4.95 -9.12
C ASN A 41 -13.48 4.11 -7.99
N PHE A 42 -14.30 3.27 -7.35
CA PHE A 42 -13.95 2.40 -6.24
C PHE A 42 -14.51 0.99 -6.50
N PRO A 43 -13.85 0.16 -7.33
CA PRO A 43 -14.39 -1.14 -7.75
C PRO A 43 -14.63 -2.13 -6.61
N ASP A 44 -13.68 -2.21 -5.67
CA ASP A 44 -13.78 -3.11 -4.52
C ASP A 44 -14.94 -2.69 -3.60
N PRO A 45 -15.93 -3.57 -3.35
CA PRO A 45 -17.13 -3.22 -2.60
C PRO A 45 -16.85 -2.93 -1.12
N VAL A 46 -15.84 -3.60 -0.53
CA VAL A 46 -15.47 -3.39 0.88
C VAL A 46 -14.72 -2.07 1.01
N PHE A 47 -13.78 -1.78 0.12
CA PHE A 47 -13.10 -0.48 0.11
C PHE A 47 -14.08 0.67 -0.16
N ARG A 48 -15.01 0.51 -1.11
CA ARG A 48 -16.04 1.50 -1.41
C ARG A 48 -16.94 1.78 -0.21
N ALA A 49 -17.31 0.75 0.56
CA ALA A 49 -18.05 0.92 1.80
C ALA A 49 -17.25 1.69 2.86
N ILE A 50 -15.96 1.38 3.03
CA ILE A 50 -15.06 2.15 3.91
C ILE A 50 -15.00 3.62 3.48
N VAL A 51 -14.94 3.88 2.17
CA VAL A 51 -14.89 5.24 1.65
C VAL A 51 -16.18 6.02 1.98
N SER A 52 -17.33 5.39 1.75
CA SER A 52 -18.63 5.97 2.08
C SER A 52 -18.82 6.19 3.59
N GLU A 53 -18.35 5.26 4.43
CA GLU A 53 -18.54 5.39 5.89
C GLU A 53 -17.59 6.43 6.51
N LYS A 54 -16.34 6.49 6.05
CA LYS A 54 -15.30 7.29 6.71
C LYS A 54 -15.09 8.67 6.11
N TYR A 55 -15.30 8.83 4.81
CA TYR A 55 -14.90 10.04 4.09
C TYR A 55 -16.07 10.83 3.50
N ASP A 56 -17.18 10.18 3.14
CA ASP A 56 -18.44 10.84 2.72
C ASP A 56 -19.22 11.34 3.94
N LYS A 57 -18.86 12.54 4.42
CA LYS A 57 -19.32 13.08 5.70
C LYS A 57 -20.77 13.53 5.64
N ASN A 58 -21.25 13.94 4.47
CA ASN A 58 -22.63 14.33 4.27
C ASN A 58 -23.51 13.21 3.71
N SER A 59 -22.92 12.05 3.40
CA SER A 59 -23.60 10.85 2.91
C SER A 59 -24.40 11.09 1.62
N ASP A 60 -23.87 11.94 0.74
CA ASP A 60 -24.50 12.27 -0.55
C ASP A 60 -24.05 11.35 -1.70
N GLY A 61 -23.13 10.41 -1.42
CA GLY A 61 -22.62 9.45 -2.39
C GLY A 61 -21.54 10.00 -3.31
N VAL A 62 -21.03 11.22 -3.08
CA VAL A 62 -19.90 11.79 -3.78
C VAL A 62 -18.86 12.32 -2.79
N LEU A 63 -17.58 12.21 -3.13
CA LEU A 63 -16.52 12.83 -2.35
C LEU A 63 -16.26 14.25 -2.86
N GLN A 64 -16.49 15.23 -1.99
CA GLN A 64 -16.11 16.62 -2.23
C GLN A 64 -14.62 16.83 -1.93
N LEU A 65 -14.05 17.94 -2.40
CA LEU A 65 -12.64 18.25 -2.15
C LEU A 65 -12.31 18.26 -0.63
N SER A 66 -13.17 18.88 0.18
CA SER A 66 -13.04 18.96 1.64
C SER A 66 -13.11 17.59 2.35
N GLU A 67 -13.64 16.58 1.69
CA GLU A 67 -13.73 15.20 2.18
C GLU A 67 -12.52 14.36 1.77
N ARG A 68 -11.89 14.74 0.66
CA ARG A 68 -10.64 14.13 0.18
C ARG A 68 -9.39 14.74 0.81
N GLU A 69 -9.51 15.93 1.40
CA GLU A 69 -8.45 16.62 2.15
C GLU A 69 -8.20 16.00 3.53
N VAL A 70 -7.73 14.75 3.52
CA VAL A 70 -7.35 14.00 4.72
C VAL A 70 -5.83 13.86 4.80
N SER A 71 -5.30 13.82 6.01
CA SER A 71 -3.87 13.61 6.27
C SER A 71 -3.49 12.13 6.36
N SER A 72 -4.41 11.28 6.83
CA SER A 72 -4.17 9.85 7.04
C SER A 72 -5.30 9.02 6.45
N LEU A 73 -4.92 8.01 5.67
CA LEU A 73 -5.82 7.01 5.10
C LEU A 73 -5.60 5.70 5.83
N THR A 74 -6.67 5.15 6.42
CA THR A 74 -6.65 3.85 7.08
C THR A 74 -7.68 2.93 6.45
N VAL A 75 -7.16 1.93 5.72
CA VAL A 75 -7.93 0.85 5.12
C VAL A 75 -7.65 -0.41 5.92
N SER A 76 -8.70 -0.96 6.50
CA SER A 76 -8.64 -2.16 7.31
C SER A 76 -9.87 -2.99 6.98
N ALA A 77 -9.69 -4.26 6.65
CA ALA A 77 -10.79 -5.19 6.55
C ALA A 77 -11.51 -5.28 7.90
N PHE A 78 -12.85 -5.29 7.87
CA PHE A 78 -13.64 -5.60 9.04
C PHE A 78 -13.50 -7.10 9.33
N HIS A 79 -12.67 -7.45 10.31
CA HIS A 79 -12.65 -8.81 10.86
C HIS A 79 -13.91 -9.00 11.71
N ASP A 80 -15.05 -9.21 11.06
CA ASP A 80 -16.27 -9.70 11.70
C ASP A 80 -16.16 -11.23 11.86
N SER A 81 -16.41 -11.73 13.07
CA SER A 81 -16.48 -13.17 13.35
C SER A 81 -17.53 -13.89 12.50
N LEU A 82 -18.51 -13.18 11.94
CA LEU A 82 -19.54 -13.73 11.05
C LEU A 82 -19.10 -13.77 9.58
N TYR A 83 -18.11 -12.97 9.18
CA TYR A 83 -17.59 -12.88 7.82
C TYR A 83 -16.06 -12.83 7.83
N PRO A 84 -15.40 -13.95 8.21
CA PRO A 84 -13.96 -13.99 8.50
C PRO A 84 -13.06 -13.71 7.27
N ASN A 85 -13.63 -13.57 6.07
CA ASN A 85 -12.89 -13.50 4.80
C ASN A 85 -13.24 -12.25 3.97
N THR A 86 -13.47 -11.09 4.58
CA THR A 86 -13.59 -9.84 3.79
C THR A 86 -12.21 -9.34 3.37
N THR A 87 -11.68 -9.88 2.28
CA THR A 87 -10.47 -9.35 1.65
C THR A 87 -10.81 -8.07 0.87
N ILE A 88 -9.88 -7.12 0.90
CA ILE A 88 -9.85 -5.94 0.04
C ILE A 88 -8.74 -6.20 -0.96
N GLU A 89 -9.09 -6.63 -2.17
CA GLU A 89 -8.09 -7.01 -3.17
C GLU A 89 -7.54 -5.80 -3.92
N SER A 90 -8.28 -4.69 -3.91
CA SER A 90 -7.90 -3.42 -4.53
C SER A 90 -8.38 -2.22 -3.73
N ILE A 91 -7.52 -1.21 -3.64
CA ILE A 91 -7.89 0.13 -3.15
C ILE A 91 -7.88 1.16 -4.28
N LYS A 92 -8.20 0.73 -5.52
CA LYS A 92 -8.42 1.64 -6.63
C LYS A 92 -9.44 2.73 -6.25
N GLY A 93 -9.11 3.98 -6.56
CA GLY A 93 -9.76 5.18 -6.02
C GLY A 93 -8.92 5.91 -4.97
N ILE A 94 -7.86 5.28 -4.44
CA ILE A 94 -6.90 5.93 -3.52
C ILE A 94 -6.23 7.16 -4.16
N GLU A 95 -6.12 7.20 -5.49
CA GLU A 95 -5.57 8.32 -6.25
C GLU A 95 -6.32 9.65 -6.05
N TYR A 96 -7.56 9.60 -5.57
CA TYR A 96 -8.36 10.80 -5.31
C TYR A 96 -8.00 11.51 -3.99
N PHE A 97 -7.26 10.83 -3.10
CA PHE A 97 -6.80 11.34 -1.81
C PHE A 97 -5.37 11.89 -1.89
N THR A 98 -5.16 12.92 -2.70
CA THR A 98 -3.82 13.46 -3.01
C THR A 98 -3.20 14.29 -1.88
N SER A 99 -3.97 14.69 -0.87
CA SER A 99 -3.49 15.41 0.31
C SER A 99 -2.82 14.51 1.35
N ALA A 100 -3.08 13.19 1.30
CA ALA A 100 -2.68 12.27 2.34
C ALA A 100 -1.16 12.19 2.48
N THR A 101 -0.71 12.19 3.74
CA THR A 101 0.70 12.04 4.12
C THR A 101 0.98 10.64 4.66
N SER A 102 -0.05 9.90 5.08
CA SER A 102 0.08 8.56 5.64
C SER A 102 -0.95 7.61 5.05
N LEU A 103 -0.50 6.40 4.71
CA LEU A 103 -1.35 5.28 4.31
C LEU A 103 -1.10 4.06 5.20
N TYR A 104 -2.17 3.52 5.78
CA TYR A 104 -2.20 2.25 6.49
C TYR A 104 -3.19 1.32 5.80
N ALA A 105 -2.67 0.25 5.20
CA ALA A 105 -3.41 -0.73 4.42
C ALA A 105 -2.77 -2.12 4.56
N ALA A 106 -2.39 -2.51 5.79
CA ALA A 106 -1.72 -3.77 6.08
C ALA A 106 -2.73 -4.92 6.23
N ASP A 107 -2.34 -6.12 5.81
CA ASP A 107 -3.09 -7.37 6.03
C ASP A 107 -4.55 -7.33 5.51
N ILE A 108 -4.78 -6.75 4.33
CA ILE A 108 -6.13 -6.66 3.73
C ILE A 108 -6.30 -7.48 2.44
N GLY A 109 -5.22 -8.02 1.86
CA GLY A 109 -5.28 -8.87 0.68
C GLY A 109 -4.97 -8.17 -0.66
N LEU A 110 -4.30 -7.01 -0.63
CA LEU A 110 -3.93 -6.28 -1.86
C LEU A 110 -3.03 -7.12 -2.78
N LYS A 111 -3.40 -7.20 -4.06
CA LYS A 111 -2.56 -7.80 -5.12
C LYS A 111 -1.73 -6.75 -5.87
N GLU A 112 -2.24 -5.53 -5.94
CA GLU A 112 -1.59 -4.39 -6.56
C GLU A 112 -1.81 -3.13 -5.73
N LEU A 113 -0.86 -2.20 -5.82
CA LEU A 113 -0.97 -0.90 -5.18
C LEU A 113 -0.33 0.20 -6.05
N ASP A 114 -1.15 1.13 -6.53
CA ASP A 114 -0.69 2.31 -7.26
C ASP A 114 -0.84 3.57 -6.40
N LEU A 115 0.30 4.19 -6.10
CA LEU A 115 0.45 5.41 -5.30
C LEU A 115 0.95 6.59 -6.14
N SER A 116 0.98 6.46 -7.46
CA SER A 116 1.59 7.45 -8.36
C SER A 116 0.96 8.84 -8.29
N LYS A 117 -0.28 8.95 -7.78
CA LYS A 117 -0.99 10.22 -7.58
C LYS A 117 -0.92 10.74 -6.14
N ASN A 118 -0.51 9.92 -5.18
CA ASN A 118 -0.44 10.27 -3.76
C ASN A 118 0.92 10.90 -3.40
N THR A 119 1.31 11.92 -4.16
CA THR A 119 2.67 12.53 -4.16
C THR A 119 3.11 13.15 -2.83
N LYS A 120 2.18 13.37 -1.89
CA LYS A 120 2.44 13.92 -0.56
C LYS A 120 2.71 12.86 0.51
N LEU A 121 2.67 11.57 0.18
CA LEU A 121 2.93 10.50 1.13
C LEU A 121 4.34 10.62 1.74
N VAL A 122 4.36 10.50 3.07
CA VAL A 122 5.55 10.46 3.93
C VAL A 122 5.72 9.07 4.53
N LEU A 123 4.61 8.38 4.80
CA LEU A 123 4.58 7.06 5.43
C LEU A 123 3.60 6.13 4.72
N VAL A 124 4.06 4.91 4.41
CA VAL A 124 3.26 3.85 3.81
C VAL A 124 3.46 2.55 4.58
N ARG A 125 2.35 1.98 5.07
CA ARG A 125 2.28 0.65 5.70
C ARG A 125 1.32 -0.22 4.91
N CYS A 126 1.86 -1.08 4.04
CA CYS A 126 1.11 -2.02 3.21
C CYS A 126 1.64 -3.46 3.32
N GLY A 127 2.36 -3.77 4.41
CA GLY A 127 2.85 -5.13 4.66
C GLY A 127 1.73 -6.15 4.89
N GLY A 128 2.04 -7.43 4.74
CA GLY A 128 1.10 -8.54 4.91
C GLY A 128 0.10 -8.68 3.77
N ASN A 129 0.36 -8.05 2.62
CA ASN A 129 -0.47 -8.16 1.43
C ASN A 129 0.30 -8.92 0.33
N PRO A 130 -0.37 -9.79 -0.45
CA PRO A 130 0.24 -10.49 -1.58
C PRO A 130 0.48 -9.56 -2.79
N ILE A 131 1.09 -8.39 -2.57
CA ILE A 131 1.33 -7.38 -3.61
C ILE A 131 2.37 -7.91 -4.59
N GLU A 132 1.97 -8.06 -5.84
CA GLU A 132 2.84 -8.41 -6.97
C GLU A 132 3.41 -7.16 -7.64
N THR A 133 2.64 -6.07 -7.66
CA THR A 133 3.03 -4.79 -8.28
C THR A 133 2.77 -3.61 -7.34
N LEU A 134 3.84 -2.88 -7.00
CA LEU A 134 3.80 -1.63 -6.25
C LEU A 134 4.31 -0.47 -7.11
N THR A 135 3.43 0.43 -7.52
CA THR A 135 3.75 1.61 -8.32
C THR A 135 3.82 2.84 -7.42
N LEU A 136 5.01 3.41 -7.22
CA LEU A 136 5.18 4.60 -6.37
C LEU A 136 5.03 5.93 -7.12
N GLY A 137 5.35 5.98 -8.42
CA GLY A 137 5.46 7.24 -9.15
C GLY A 137 6.53 8.15 -8.56
N SER A 138 6.21 9.43 -8.28
CA SER A 138 7.13 10.39 -7.65
C SER A 138 6.68 10.70 -6.22
N LEU A 139 7.42 10.20 -5.23
CA LEU A 139 7.15 10.41 -3.81
C LEU A 139 8.34 11.11 -3.13
N PRO A 140 8.59 12.40 -3.44
CA PRO A 140 9.78 13.13 -2.97
C PRO A 140 9.82 13.35 -1.45
N SER A 141 8.69 13.13 -0.77
CA SER A 141 8.54 13.29 0.67
C SER A 141 8.49 11.95 1.43
N LEU A 142 8.55 10.80 0.74
CA LEU A 142 8.46 9.50 1.39
C LEU A 142 9.67 9.25 2.28
N VAL A 143 9.41 8.96 3.55
CA VAL A 143 10.43 8.71 4.59
C VAL A 143 10.40 7.26 5.05
N ASP A 144 9.23 6.64 5.06
CA ASP A 144 9.03 5.30 5.62
C ASP A 144 8.12 4.46 4.72
N LEU A 145 8.67 3.36 4.19
CA LEU A 145 7.95 2.39 3.37
C LEU A 145 8.09 1.00 4.00
N ASN A 146 6.96 0.41 4.37
CA ASN A 146 6.88 -1.00 4.75
C ASN A 146 5.90 -1.72 3.83
N CYS A 147 6.45 -2.63 3.03
CA CYS A 147 5.75 -3.56 2.15
C CYS A 147 6.27 -4.99 2.39
N ARG A 148 6.46 -5.35 3.66
CA ARG A 148 6.88 -6.71 4.08
C ARG A 148 5.84 -7.76 3.67
N GLY A 149 6.28 -8.97 3.31
CA GLY A 149 5.39 -10.12 3.21
C GLY A 149 4.46 -10.05 2.01
N GLY A 150 5.07 -9.95 0.83
CA GLY A 150 4.37 -9.84 -0.45
C GLY A 150 4.98 -10.73 -1.53
N LEU A 151 4.74 -10.38 -2.79
CA LEU A 151 5.19 -11.13 -3.96
C LEU A 151 6.02 -10.25 -4.91
N LEU A 152 6.56 -9.13 -4.41
CA LEU A 152 7.33 -8.19 -5.23
C LEU A 152 8.58 -8.86 -5.78
N THR A 153 8.75 -8.77 -7.10
CA THR A 153 9.96 -9.21 -7.81
C THR A 153 10.89 -8.05 -8.15
N THR A 154 10.33 -6.84 -8.26
CA THR A 154 11.06 -5.59 -8.50
C THR A 154 10.40 -4.43 -7.76
N ILE A 155 11.15 -3.36 -7.52
CA ILE A 155 10.61 -2.10 -7.02
C ILE A 155 11.49 -0.94 -7.52
N ASN A 156 10.86 0.17 -7.93
CA ASN A 156 11.57 1.39 -8.32
C ASN A 156 11.50 2.44 -7.20
N LEU A 157 12.63 2.71 -6.56
CA LEU A 157 12.78 3.65 -5.45
C LEU A 157 13.51 4.95 -5.84
N SER A 158 13.85 5.13 -7.12
CA SER A 158 14.67 6.26 -7.61
C SER A 158 14.05 7.63 -7.33
N SER A 159 12.72 7.70 -7.28
CA SER A 159 11.97 8.94 -7.00
C SER A 159 11.59 9.10 -5.52
N CYS A 160 12.26 8.40 -4.61
CA CYS A 160 12.06 8.48 -3.16
C CYS A 160 13.37 8.90 -2.42
N PRO A 161 13.96 10.07 -2.72
CA PRO A 161 15.30 10.45 -2.23
C PRO A 161 15.36 10.68 -0.71
N LYS A 162 14.22 10.92 -0.04
CA LYS A 162 14.14 11.14 1.41
C LYS A 162 13.88 9.86 2.23
N LEU A 163 13.85 8.71 1.58
CA LEU A 163 13.54 7.44 2.23
C LEU A 163 14.60 7.11 3.29
N LYS A 164 14.17 6.93 4.55
CA LYS A 164 15.03 6.60 5.69
C LYS A 164 14.84 5.18 6.19
N LYS A 165 13.61 4.67 6.08
CA LYS A 165 13.22 3.35 6.54
C LYS A 165 12.57 2.59 5.40
N LEU A 166 13.15 1.45 5.06
CA LEU A 166 12.65 0.56 4.04
C LEU A 166 12.57 -0.86 4.59
N ASN A 167 11.36 -1.41 4.63
CA ASN A 167 11.14 -2.82 4.89
C ASN A 167 10.46 -3.48 3.69
N LEU A 168 11.19 -4.41 3.06
CA LEU A 168 10.76 -5.28 1.99
C LEU A 168 11.04 -6.75 2.33
N ASP A 169 11.07 -7.09 3.62
CA ASP A 169 11.27 -8.45 4.09
C ASP A 169 10.24 -9.40 3.48
N THR A 170 10.62 -10.64 3.24
CA THR A 170 9.72 -11.70 2.77
C THR A 170 9.01 -11.29 1.47
N ASN A 171 9.81 -11.03 0.43
CA ASN A 171 9.36 -10.82 -0.95
C ASN A 171 10.14 -11.75 -1.88
N LYS A 172 10.11 -11.50 -3.19
CA LYS A 172 10.79 -12.30 -4.23
C LYS A 172 11.77 -11.45 -5.05
N LEU A 173 12.38 -10.44 -4.42
CA LEU A 173 13.28 -9.52 -5.12
C LEU A 173 14.55 -10.25 -5.53
N THR A 174 14.88 -10.19 -6.82
CA THR A 174 16.14 -10.75 -7.36
C THR A 174 17.24 -9.69 -7.49
N SER A 175 16.85 -8.41 -7.52
CA SER A 175 17.74 -7.26 -7.48
C SER A 175 17.03 -6.06 -6.86
N ILE A 176 17.80 -5.08 -6.37
CA ILE A 176 17.30 -3.80 -5.88
C ILE A 176 18.34 -2.71 -6.13
N ASN A 177 17.90 -1.54 -6.59
CA ASN A 177 18.76 -0.37 -6.77
C ASN A 177 18.44 0.67 -5.68
N LEU A 178 19.40 0.92 -4.79
CA LEU A 178 19.29 1.85 -3.67
C LEU A 178 20.20 3.09 -3.79
N SER A 179 20.82 3.28 -4.96
CA SER A 179 21.80 4.36 -5.20
C SER A 179 21.24 5.77 -5.00
N SER A 180 19.94 5.96 -5.22
CA SER A 180 19.25 7.24 -5.03
C SER A 180 18.72 7.45 -3.60
N ASN A 181 18.77 6.43 -2.75
CA ASN A 181 18.19 6.43 -1.41
C ASN A 181 19.29 6.62 -0.34
N THR A 182 20.15 7.62 -0.53
CA THR A 182 21.33 7.89 0.31
C THR A 182 20.99 8.25 1.76
N ALA A 183 19.74 8.64 2.03
CA ALA A 183 19.21 8.94 3.36
C ALA A 183 18.79 7.70 4.18
N LEU A 184 18.89 6.49 3.63
CA LEU A 184 18.52 5.25 4.33
C LEU A 184 19.33 5.07 5.62
N THR A 185 18.62 4.87 6.73
CA THR A 185 19.19 4.54 8.04
C THR A 185 18.82 3.13 8.50
N THR A 186 17.71 2.59 7.99
CA THR A 186 17.20 1.25 8.30
C THR A 186 16.75 0.56 7.02
N LEU A 187 17.33 -0.61 6.77
CA LEU A 187 17.03 -1.43 5.60
C LEU A 187 16.77 -2.87 6.01
N SER A 188 15.61 -3.40 5.62
CA SER A 188 15.24 -4.79 5.84
C SER A 188 14.83 -5.42 4.49
N LEU A 189 15.63 -6.41 4.09
CA LEU A 189 15.55 -7.20 2.86
C LEU A 189 15.59 -8.71 3.19
N TYR A 190 15.30 -9.08 4.43
CA TYR A 190 15.33 -10.46 4.89
C TYR A 190 14.45 -11.34 4.01
N GLN A 191 14.93 -12.55 3.68
CA GLN A 191 14.14 -13.54 2.93
C GLN A 191 13.65 -12.97 1.58
N ASN A 192 14.60 -12.73 0.69
CA ASN A 192 14.40 -12.41 -0.71
C ASN A 192 15.27 -13.35 -1.57
N GLU A 193 15.41 -13.05 -2.86
CA GLU A 193 16.16 -13.86 -3.82
C GLU A 193 17.37 -13.10 -4.39
N LEU A 194 17.89 -12.10 -3.66
CA LEU A 194 18.96 -11.22 -4.12
C LEU A 194 20.27 -12.01 -4.33
N THR A 195 20.94 -11.77 -5.46
CA THR A 195 22.26 -12.36 -5.77
C THR A 195 23.41 -11.37 -5.57
N SER A 196 23.09 -10.08 -5.42
CA SER A 196 24.02 -9.01 -5.09
C SER A 196 23.28 -7.89 -4.37
N LEU A 197 24.02 -7.09 -3.61
CA LEU A 197 23.47 -5.92 -2.92
C LEU A 197 24.57 -4.85 -2.81
N ASP A 198 24.42 -3.77 -3.58
CA ASP A 198 25.30 -2.61 -3.52
C ASP A 198 24.73 -1.58 -2.52
N LEU A 199 25.48 -1.35 -1.44
CA LEU A 199 25.15 -0.37 -0.39
C LEU A 199 26.17 0.79 -0.32
N SER A 200 27.02 0.94 -1.34
CA SER A 200 28.11 1.93 -1.36
C SER A 200 27.61 3.38 -1.21
N ALA A 201 26.41 3.67 -1.73
CA ALA A 201 25.77 4.99 -1.62
C ALA A 201 25.01 5.20 -0.30
N ASN A 202 24.76 4.15 0.49
CA ASN A 202 23.91 4.18 1.68
C ASN A 202 24.74 4.31 2.98
N THR A 203 25.65 5.29 3.00
CA THR A 203 26.63 5.52 4.09
C THR A 203 25.99 5.92 5.44
N SER A 204 24.71 6.33 5.41
CA SER A 204 23.91 6.65 6.60
C SER A 204 23.26 5.44 7.28
N LEU A 205 23.42 4.22 6.73
CA LEU A 205 22.84 2.99 7.28
C LEU A 205 23.33 2.71 8.69
N ARG A 206 22.40 2.43 9.60
CA ARG A 206 22.65 2.09 11.01
C ARG A 206 22.11 0.71 11.38
N SER A 207 21.16 0.21 10.61
CA SER A 207 20.56 -1.11 10.78
C SER A 207 20.32 -1.73 9.41
N LEU A 208 20.80 -2.95 9.24
CA LEU A 208 20.70 -3.75 8.03
C LEU A 208 20.21 -5.14 8.42
N SER A 209 19.22 -5.64 7.71
CA SER A 209 18.89 -7.06 7.67
C SER A 209 18.76 -7.48 6.20
N CYS A 210 19.59 -8.42 5.77
CA CYS A 210 19.60 -8.98 4.41
C CYS A 210 19.87 -10.49 4.41
N SER A 211 19.78 -11.15 5.56
CA SER A 211 19.91 -12.61 5.66
C SER A 211 18.81 -13.33 4.88
N ASN A 212 19.04 -14.62 4.60
CA ASN A 212 18.20 -15.43 3.71
C ASN A 212 18.05 -14.83 2.30
N ASN A 213 19.18 -14.46 1.70
CA ASN A 213 19.34 -14.17 0.28
C ASN A 213 20.42 -15.09 -0.33
N HIS A 214 20.75 -14.89 -1.61
CA HIS A 214 21.78 -15.63 -2.34
C HIS A 214 23.03 -14.75 -2.63
N ILE A 215 23.36 -13.82 -1.72
CA ILE A 215 24.48 -12.89 -1.88
C ILE A 215 25.78 -13.60 -1.46
N PRO A 216 26.72 -13.88 -2.38
CA PRO A 216 27.95 -14.58 -2.02
C PRO A 216 28.90 -13.71 -1.20
N GLU A 217 28.99 -12.43 -1.55
CA GLU A 217 29.88 -11.44 -0.92
C GLU A 217 29.11 -10.12 -0.74
N LEU A 218 29.25 -9.54 0.45
CA LEU A 218 28.64 -8.27 0.82
C LEU A 218 29.73 -7.29 1.27
N ASP A 219 29.94 -6.25 0.47
CA ASP A 219 30.85 -5.16 0.82
C ASP A 219 30.12 -4.11 1.67
N LEU A 220 30.56 -3.96 2.92
CA LEU A 220 30.05 -2.98 3.88
C LEU A 220 31.09 -1.89 4.21
N SER A 221 32.18 -1.79 3.44
CA SER A 221 33.28 -0.86 3.71
C SER A 221 32.85 0.62 3.72
N ALA A 222 31.82 0.98 2.95
CA ALA A 222 31.26 2.33 2.91
C ALA A 222 30.24 2.61 4.04
N ASN A 223 29.71 1.57 4.70
CA ASN A 223 28.62 1.67 5.67
C ASN A 223 29.15 1.80 7.10
N THR A 224 30.07 2.75 7.32
CA THR A 224 30.78 2.96 8.60
C THR A 224 29.89 3.34 9.78
N SER A 225 28.61 3.66 9.53
CA SER A 225 27.61 3.97 10.56
C SER A 225 26.88 2.71 11.07
N LEU A 226 27.10 1.54 10.47
CA LEU A 226 26.58 0.27 10.96
C LEU A 226 27.33 -0.13 12.25
N SER A 227 26.59 -0.62 13.22
CA SER A 227 27.13 -1.13 14.49
C SER A 227 26.40 -2.40 14.88
N GLY A 228 27.14 -3.41 15.33
CA GLY A 228 26.53 -4.66 15.82
C GLY A 228 25.82 -5.49 14.76
N VAL A 229 26.33 -5.49 13.51
CA VAL A 229 25.85 -6.42 12.48
C VAL A 229 26.24 -7.84 12.89
N THR A 230 25.26 -8.72 12.99
CA THR A 230 25.43 -10.10 13.41
C THR A 230 25.22 -11.08 12.25
N GLU A 231 25.58 -12.35 12.43
CA GLU A 231 25.24 -13.42 11.49
C GLU A 231 23.72 -13.54 11.27
N GLN A 232 22.88 -13.13 12.22
CA GLN A 232 21.42 -13.12 12.03
C GLN A 232 20.99 -12.07 11.01
N ASP A 233 21.73 -10.95 10.92
CA ASP A 233 21.42 -9.83 10.03
C ASP A 233 21.83 -10.10 8.59
N ILE A 234 22.94 -10.80 8.38
CA ILE A 234 23.52 -11.06 7.04
C ILE A 234 23.45 -12.52 6.59
N GLY A 235 23.17 -13.48 7.48
CA GLY A 235 23.15 -14.90 7.15
C GLY A 235 24.53 -15.45 6.79
N ASN A 236 24.57 -16.41 5.87
CA ASN A 236 25.81 -17.07 5.43
C ASN A 236 26.64 -16.24 4.41
N GLN A 237 26.34 -14.95 4.27
CA GLN A 237 26.98 -14.07 3.30
C GLN A 237 28.38 -13.72 3.79
N TRP A 238 29.38 -13.83 2.91
CA TRP A 238 30.73 -13.41 3.30
C TRP A 238 30.81 -11.89 3.30
N ILE A 239 31.26 -11.29 4.41
CA ILE A 239 31.55 -9.85 4.47
C ILE A 239 33.05 -9.60 4.33
N ASN A 240 33.42 -8.49 3.69
CA ASN A 240 34.80 -8.02 3.67
C ASN A 240 35.31 -7.84 5.10
N ALA A 241 36.54 -8.30 5.37
CA ALA A 241 37.16 -8.35 6.69
C ALA A 241 37.18 -7.00 7.44
N SER A 242 37.13 -5.87 6.74
CA SER A 242 37.05 -4.53 7.35
C SER A 242 35.72 -4.25 8.07
N ALA A 243 34.66 -5.02 7.81
CA ALA A 243 33.35 -4.86 8.44
C ALA A 243 33.22 -5.57 9.81
N TYR A 244 34.19 -6.43 10.19
CA TYR A 244 34.17 -7.17 11.46
C TYR A 244 34.50 -6.34 12.71
N LEU A 245 34.84 -5.06 12.59
CA LEU A 245 35.44 -4.30 13.70
C LEU A 245 34.49 -3.25 14.29
N SER A 246 33.54 -3.71 15.11
CA SER A 246 33.25 -3.10 16.42
C SER A 246 32.23 -3.95 17.21
N GLY A 247 32.72 -5.06 17.72
CA GLY A 247 32.15 -5.81 18.84
C GLY A 247 33.27 -6.24 19.76
#